data_AF-A0A401X967-F1
#
_entry.id   AF-A0A401X967-F1
#
_cell.length_a   1.000
_cell.length_b   1.000
_cell.length_c   1.000
_cell.angle_alpha   90.00
_cell.angle_beta   90.00
_cell.angle_gamma   90.00
#
_symmetry.space_group_name_H-M   'P 1'
#
loop_
_entity.id
_entity.type
_entity.pdbx_description
1 polymer ?
#
loop_
_entity_poly.entity_id
_entity_poly.type
_entity_poly.pdbx_seq_one_letter_code
_entity_poly.pdbx_strand_id
1 'polypeptide(L)'
;MTDLIRDLILRWRDDPTGTYQSWFLWDERIKNFRSIRRGLQQVVAEITAGTFGVAYRGSSLETVVHSIAEQRQIFKGADHAFLWKPKLRIPDIYENPANQKAFGQLLDTCLCCNTEEHVVSAIRAIDAEISQKGCTSG
;
A
#
# COMPACT_ATOMS: atom_id res chain seq x y z
N MET A 1 -21.12 -29.54 -13.22
CA MET A 1 -20.50 -28.18 -13.17
C MET A 1 -19.90 -27.91 -11.79
N THR A 2 -20.61 -28.24 -10.71
CA THR A 2 -20.11 -28.15 -9.32
C THR A 2 -18.86 -29.01 -9.06
N ASP A 3 -18.80 -30.21 -9.65
CA ASP A 3 -17.66 -31.13 -9.45
C ASP A 3 -16.38 -30.62 -10.11
N LEU A 4 -16.48 -30.02 -11.29
CA LEU A 4 -15.34 -29.41 -11.98
C LEU A 4 -14.75 -28.24 -11.20
N ILE A 5 -15.60 -27.37 -10.63
CA ILE A 5 -15.14 -26.25 -9.80
C ILE A 5 -14.44 -26.76 -8.54
N ARG A 6 -14.99 -27.80 -7.91
CA ARG A 6 -14.38 -28.45 -6.75
C ARG A 6 -12.99 -29.00 -7.10
N ASP A 7 -12.86 -29.70 -8.22
CA ASP A 7 -11.58 -30.26 -8.66
C ASP A 7 -10.53 -29.18 -8.95
N LEU A 8 -10.94 -28.06 -9.55
CA LEU A 8 -10.05 -26.92 -9.78
C LEU A 8 -9.58 -26.28 -8.48
N ILE A 9 -10.48 -26.11 -7.50
CA ILE A 9 -10.13 -25.60 -6.17
C ILE A 9 -9.12 -26.54 -5.49
N LEU A 10 -9.36 -27.86 -5.54
CA LEU A 10 -8.45 -28.84 -4.95
C LEU A 10 -7.06 -28.78 -5.60
N ARG A 11 -6.99 -28.72 -6.94
CA ARG A 11 -5.71 -28.58 -7.65
C ARG A 11 -4.97 -27.31 -7.28
N TRP A 12 -5.66 -26.17 -7.22
CA TRP A 12 -5.05 -24.90 -6.79
C TRP A 12 -4.58 -24.95 -5.34
N ARG A 13 -5.38 -25.56 -4.46
CA ARG A 13 -5.08 -25.71 -3.04
C ARG A 13 -3.88 -26.62 -2.81
N ASP A 14 -3.75 -27.70 -3.57
CA ASP A 14 -2.74 -28.73 -3.37
C ASP A 14 -1.47 -28.46 -4.22
N ASP A 15 -1.43 -27.38 -5.01
CA ASP A 15 -0.24 -26.94 -5.74
C ASP A 15 0.86 -26.43 -4.77
N PRO A 16 2.00 -27.14 -4.64
CA PRO A 16 3.06 -26.76 -3.70
C PRO A 16 3.77 -25.47 -4.09
N THR A 17 3.67 -25.03 -5.35
CA THR A 17 4.25 -23.78 -5.84
C THR A 17 3.27 -22.61 -5.79
N GLY A 18 1.99 -22.91 -5.54
CA GLY A 18 0.89 -21.96 -5.45
C GLY A 18 0.98 -21.06 -4.22
N THR A 19 0.43 -19.84 -4.33
CA THR A 19 0.39 -18.87 -3.23
C THR A 19 -0.42 -19.38 -2.03
N TYR A 20 -1.35 -20.31 -2.23
CA TYR A 20 -2.09 -20.94 -1.13
C TYR A 20 -1.15 -21.69 -0.16
N GLN A 21 -0.34 -22.62 -0.68
CA GLN A 21 0.61 -23.41 0.11
C GLN A 21 1.80 -22.56 0.58
N SER A 22 2.39 -21.77 -0.32
CA SER A 22 3.64 -21.04 -0.05
C SER A 22 3.49 -19.75 0.74
N TRP A 23 2.27 -19.22 0.88
CA TRP A 23 2.03 -17.95 1.56
C TRP A 23 0.75 -17.92 2.41
N PHE A 24 -0.40 -18.37 1.90
CA PHE A 24 -1.66 -18.26 2.65
C PHE A 24 -1.67 -19.15 3.90
N LEU A 25 -1.05 -20.34 3.85
CA LEU A 25 -0.92 -21.21 5.02
C LEU A 25 0.26 -20.83 5.92
N TRP A 26 1.09 -19.85 5.53
CA TRP A 26 2.22 -19.42 6.35
C TRP A 26 1.76 -18.46 7.46
N ASP A 27 1.99 -18.83 8.72
CA ASP A 27 1.49 -18.06 9.87
C ASP A 27 2.15 -16.69 10.04
N GLU A 28 3.39 -16.52 9.59
CA GLU A 28 4.09 -15.23 9.65
C GLU A 28 3.43 -14.16 8.78
N ARG A 29 2.61 -14.53 7.78
CA ARG A 29 1.90 -13.56 6.92
C ARG A 29 1.09 -12.56 7.74
N ILE A 30 0.45 -13.01 8.83
CA ILE A 30 -0.38 -12.14 9.68
C ILE A 30 0.50 -11.17 10.47
N LYS A 31 1.69 -11.61 10.91
CA LYS A 31 2.66 -10.71 11.56
C LYS A 31 3.17 -9.67 10.58
N ASN A 32 3.42 -10.03 9.32
CA ASN A 32 3.81 -9.10 8.27
C ASN A 32 2.73 -8.04 8.04
N PHE A 33 1.45 -8.42 7.93
CA PHE A 33 0.35 -7.45 7.84
C PHE A 33 0.22 -6.55 9.06
N ARG A 34 0.40 -7.09 10.28
CA ARG A 34 0.40 -6.26 11.50
C ARG A 34 1.56 -5.26 11.50
N SER A 35 2.74 -5.67 11.03
CA SER A 35 3.90 -4.78 10.89
C SER A 35 3.62 -3.65 9.92
N ILE A 36 3.10 -3.97 8.72
CA ILE A 36 2.70 -2.99 7.70
C ILE A 36 1.66 -2.02 8.25
N ARG A 37 0.61 -2.54 8.92
CA ARG A 37 -0.44 -1.71 9.54
C ARG A 37 0.15 -0.74 10.57
N ARG A 38 1.03 -1.21 11.46
CA ARG A 38 1.71 -0.36 12.46
C ARG A 38 2.60 0.69 11.81
N GLY A 39 3.34 0.33 10.78
CA GLY A 39 4.17 1.28 10.04
C GLY A 39 3.34 2.37 9.36
N LEU A 40 2.18 2.03 8.77
CA LEU A 40 1.25 3.03 8.23
C LEU A 40 0.67 3.94 9.33
N GLN A 41 0.32 3.40 10.50
CA GLN A 41 -0.13 4.21 11.64
C GLN A 41 0.95 5.21 12.08
N GLN A 42 2.23 4.81 12.07
CA GLN A 42 3.35 5.68 12.36
C GLN A 42 3.47 6.81 11.34
N VAL A 43 3.38 6.50 10.03
CA VAL A 43 3.40 7.52 8.96
C VAL A 43 2.26 8.53 9.15
N VAL A 44 1.05 8.07 9.42
CA VAL A 44 -0.11 8.94 9.68
C VAL A 44 0.15 9.85 10.89
N ALA A 45 0.64 9.28 12.00
CA ALA A 45 0.95 10.05 13.20
C ALA A 45 2.00 11.15 12.95
N GLU A 46 3.06 10.83 12.21
CA GLU A 46 4.11 11.80 11.85
C GLU A 46 3.58 12.92 10.96
N ILE A 47 2.72 12.61 9.99
CA ILE A 47 2.09 13.60 9.11
C ILE A 47 1.16 14.51 9.93
N THR A 48 0.33 13.94 10.80
CA THR A 48 -0.58 14.70 11.67
C THR A 48 0.20 15.61 12.62
N ALA A 49 1.33 15.15 13.15
CA ALA A 49 2.21 15.94 14.01
C ALA A 49 3.08 16.97 13.26
N GLY A 50 3.10 16.94 11.92
CA GLY A 50 3.97 17.79 11.11
C GLY A 50 5.46 17.45 11.23
N THR A 51 5.79 16.23 11.69
CA THR A 51 7.16 15.72 11.84
C THR A 51 7.58 14.79 10.71
N PHE A 52 6.68 14.50 9.77
CA PHE A 52 7.00 13.72 8.57
C PHE A 52 8.01 14.48 7.71
N GLY A 53 9.16 13.86 7.46
CA GLY A 53 10.29 14.49 6.78
C GLY A 53 10.07 14.77 5.29
N VAL A 54 11.02 15.47 4.70
CA VAL A 54 11.05 15.85 3.27
C VAL A 54 11.83 14.87 2.39
N ALA A 55 12.21 13.71 2.94
CA ALA A 55 12.99 12.71 2.24
C ALA A 55 12.33 11.35 2.39
N TYR A 56 12.23 10.61 1.28
CA TYR A 56 11.82 9.21 1.32
C TYR A 56 12.85 8.36 2.08
N ARG A 57 14.13 8.57 1.81
CA ARG A 57 15.20 7.78 2.42
C ARG A 57 15.30 8.07 3.93
N GLY A 58 15.33 7.01 4.74
CA GLY A 58 15.30 7.07 6.19
C GLY A 58 13.91 7.35 6.78
N SER A 59 12.86 7.45 5.96
CA SER A 59 11.50 7.70 6.46
C SER A 59 10.82 6.43 6.97
N SER A 60 9.80 6.63 7.83
CA SER A 60 8.84 5.59 8.21
C SER A 60 8.16 4.96 6.98
N LEU A 61 7.91 5.74 5.93
CA LEU A 61 7.30 5.27 4.68
C LEU A 61 8.22 4.32 3.89
N GLU A 62 9.54 4.58 3.84
CA GLU A 62 10.50 3.65 3.21
C GLU A 62 10.47 2.28 3.89
N THR A 63 10.40 2.26 5.22
CA THR A 63 10.32 1.01 5.99
C THR A 63 9.05 0.21 5.66
N VAL A 64 7.91 0.90 5.52
CA VAL A 64 6.63 0.28 5.13
C VAL A 64 6.71 -0.28 3.72
N VAL A 65 7.14 0.52 2.75
CA VAL A 65 7.24 0.11 1.34
C VAL A 65 8.18 -1.08 1.19
N HIS A 66 9.32 -1.07 1.89
CA HIS A 66 10.24 -2.20 1.92
C HIS A 66 9.58 -3.45 2.50
N SER A 67 8.85 -3.33 3.62
CA SER A 67 8.13 -4.46 4.24
C SER A 67 7.08 -5.09 3.31
N ILE A 68 6.42 -4.27 2.48
CA ILE A 68 5.47 -4.73 1.45
C ILE A 68 6.22 -5.44 0.31
N ALA A 69 7.30 -4.84 -0.19
CA ALA A 69 8.10 -5.39 -1.29
C ALA A 69 8.72 -6.76 -0.96
N GLU A 70 9.06 -7.01 0.31
CA GLU A 70 9.56 -8.30 0.79
C GLU A 70 8.50 -9.41 0.76
N GLN A 71 7.20 -9.10 0.61
CA GLN A 71 6.13 -10.09 0.46
C GLN A 71 6.04 -10.65 -0.98
N ARG A 72 7.18 -11.07 -1.53
CA ARG A 72 7.35 -11.50 -2.94
C ARG A 72 6.39 -12.60 -3.38
N GLN A 73 5.96 -13.45 -2.45
CA GLN A 73 5.07 -14.58 -2.73
C GLN A 73 3.65 -14.13 -3.14
N ILE A 74 3.20 -12.97 -2.63
CA ILE A 74 1.89 -12.38 -2.98
C ILE A 74 1.99 -11.60 -4.29
N PHE A 75 3.11 -10.90 -4.49
CA PHE A 75 3.28 -9.95 -5.57
C PHE A 75 4.08 -10.50 -6.75
N LYS A 76 4.13 -11.82 -6.95
CA LYS A 76 4.81 -12.42 -8.12
C LYS A 76 4.23 -11.82 -9.42
N GLY A 77 5.06 -11.14 -10.20
CA GLY A 77 4.65 -10.48 -11.45
C GLY A 77 4.08 -9.07 -11.29
N ALA A 78 3.81 -8.63 -10.05
CA ALA A 78 3.42 -7.25 -9.70
C ALA A 78 4.48 -6.54 -8.84
N ASP A 79 5.56 -7.24 -8.48
CA ASP A 79 6.72 -6.75 -7.73
C ASP A 79 7.42 -5.59 -8.42
N HIS A 80 7.33 -5.52 -9.76
CA HIS A 80 7.79 -4.39 -10.55
C HIS A 80 7.16 -3.05 -10.11
N ALA A 81 5.94 -3.02 -9.58
CA ALA A 81 5.32 -1.80 -9.05
C ALA A 81 6.04 -1.27 -7.79
N PHE A 82 6.64 -2.17 -7.01
CA PHE A 82 7.40 -1.85 -5.79
C PHE A 82 8.91 -1.66 -6.05
N LEU A 83 9.43 -2.27 -7.12
CA LEU A 83 10.84 -2.21 -7.51
C LEU A 83 11.19 -1.04 -8.45
N TRP A 84 10.19 -0.29 -8.92
CA TRP A 84 10.42 0.81 -9.86
C TRP A 84 11.05 2.04 -9.18
N LYS A 85 12.20 2.47 -9.72
CA LYS A 85 13.06 3.58 -9.26
C LYS A 85 12.46 4.98 -9.62
N PRO A 86 12.94 6.06 -9.00
CA PRO A 86 12.22 7.08 -8.24
C PRO A 86 11.58 8.17 -9.12
N LYS A 87 10.64 7.80 -10.00
CA LYS A 87 9.52 8.68 -10.33
C LYS A 87 8.25 8.02 -9.79
N LEU A 88 8.29 7.61 -8.52
CA LEU A 88 7.09 7.28 -7.78
C LEU A 88 6.24 8.55 -7.78
N ARG A 89 5.16 8.47 -8.55
CA ARG A 89 4.18 9.51 -8.85
C ARG A 89 3.33 9.83 -7.62
N ILE A 90 3.97 10.12 -6.50
CA ILE A 90 3.33 10.88 -5.43
C ILE A 90 3.98 12.26 -5.49
N PRO A 91 3.66 13.10 -6.50
CA PRO A 91 4.29 14.40 -6.59
C PRO A 91 3.99 15.17 -5.31
N ASP A 92 5.05 15.78 -4.77
CA ASP A 92 4.95 16.89 -3.86
C ASP A 92 4.51 16.54 -2.41
N ILE A 93 4.42 15.26 -1.99
CA ILE A 93 4.24 14.95 -0.55
C ILE A 93 5.50 15.19 0.29
N TYR A 94 6.67 15.35 -0.31
CA TYR A 94 7.88 15.66 0.45
C TYR A 94 8.17 17.17 0.50
N GLU A 95 7.58 17.92 -0.43
CA GLU A 95 7.86 19.33 -0.65
C GLU A 95 6.66 20.21 -0.28
N ASN A 96 5.45 19.64 -0.14
CA ASN A 96 4.22 20.34 0.15
C ASN A 96 3.46 19.75 1.36
N PRO A 97 3.36 20.51 2.48
CA PRO A 97 2.64 20.08 3.68
C PRO A 97 1.15 19.80 3.47
N ALA A 98 0.50 20.43 2.48
CA ALA A 98 -0.90 20.12 2.19
C ALA A 98 -1.04 18.74 1.55
N ASN A 99 -0.12 18.38 0.66
CA ASN A 99 -0.11 17.08 0.02
C ASN A 99 0.26 15.98 1.03
N GLN A 100 1.16 16.27 1.98
CA GLN A 100 1.41 15.40 3.14
C GLN A 100 0.11 15.09 3.88
N LYS A 101 -0.66 16.12 4.25
CA LYS A 101 -1.92 15.93 4.98
C LYS A 101 -2.94 15.13 4.19
N ALA A 102 -3.13 15.43 2.91
CA ALA A 102 -4.03 14.68 2.03
C ALA A 102 -3.60 13.20 1.91
N PHE A 103 -2.29 12.95 1.82
CA PHE A 103 -1.73 11.60 1.83
C PHE A 103 -1.96 10.88 3.17
N GLY A 104 -1.74 11.56 4.29
CA GLY A 104 -2.05 11.02 5.62
C GLY A 104 -3.52 10.64 5.78
N GLN A 105 -4.44 11.47 5.28
CA GLN A 105 -5.88 11.19 5.29
C GLN A 105 -6.26 9.97 4.44
N LEU A 106 -5.63 9.80 3.27
CA LEU A 106 -5.78 8.58 2.47
C LEU A 106 -5.34 7.35 3.25
N LEU A 107 -4.15 7.39 3.86
CA LEU A 107 -3.61 6.27 4.62
C LEU A 107 -4.50 5.93 5.83
N ASP A 108 -5.00 6.96 6.54
CA ASP A 108 -5.90 6.77 7.67
C ASP A 108 -7.24 6.15 7.24
N THR A 109 -7.78 6.57 6.09
CA THR A 109 -8.98 5.95 5.50
C THR A 109 -8.74 4.47 5.19
N CYS A 110 -7.59 4.13 4.61
CA CYS A 110 -7.20 2.73 4.35
C CYS A 110 -7.01 1.91 5.65
N LEU A 111 -6.66 2.55 6.77
CA LEU A 111 -6.50 1.89 8.05
C LEU A 111 -7.83 1.65 8.77
N CYS A 112 -8.77 2.59 8.65
CA CYS A 112 -10.01 2.62 9.41
C CYS A 112 -11.21 2.01 8.68
N CYS A 113 -11.23 2.07 7.34
CA CYS A 113 -12.34 1.59 6.52
C CYS A 113 -12.00 0.27 5.84
N ASN A 114 -12.99 -0.61 5.69
CA ASN A 114 -12.85 -1.95 5.10
C ASN A 114 -13.75 -2.18 3.88
N THR A 115 -14.33 -1.12 3.32
CA THR A 115 -15.15 -1.20 2.11
C THR A 115 -14.43 -0.59 0.92
N GLU A 116 -14.66 -1.16 -0.26
CA GLU A 116 -14.05 -0.72 -1.51
C GLU A 116 -14.37 0.74 -1.82
N GLU A 117 -15.62 1.16 -1.56
CA GLU A 117 -16.10 2.51 -1.87
C GLU A 117 -15.30 3.58 -1.12
N HIS A 118 -14.95 3.33 0.14
CA HIS A 118 -14.15 4.27 0.93
C HIS A 118 -12.73 4.40 0.38
N VAL A 119 -12.11 3.30 -0.02
CA VAL A 119 -10.75 3.31 -0.60
C VAL A 119 -10.75 4.05 -1.94
N VAL A 120 -11.70 3.73 -2.83
CA VAL A 120 -11.83 4.38 -4.15
C VAL A 120 -12.14 5.88 -3.99
N SER A 121 -13.00 6.25 -3.04
CA SER A 121 -13.31 7.65 -2.75
C SER A 121 -12.07 8.42 -2.28
N ALA A 122 -11.29 7.84 -1.36
CA ALA A 122 -10.07 8.48 -0.87
C ALA A 122 -9.00 8.64 -1.97
N ILE A 123 -8.87 7.66 -2.88
CA ILE A 123 -7.99 7.75 -4.05
C ILE A 123 -8.41 8.92 -4.96
N ARG A 124 -9.71 9.07 -5.22
CA ARG A 124 -10.22 10.19 -6.04
C ARG A 124 -10.00 11.54 -5.36
N ALA A 125 -10.17 11.61 -4.03
CA ALA A 125 -9.98 12.84 -3.27
C ALA A 125 -8.53 13.34 -3.33
N ILE A 126 -7.55 12.46 -3.09
CA ILE A 126 -6.14 12.85 -3.18
C ILE A 126 -5.73 13.20 -4.61
N ASP A 127 -6.24 12.51 -5.61
CA ASP A 127 -5.92 12.78 -7.02
C ASP A 127 -6.43 14.17 -7.44
N ALA A 128 -7.61 14.58 -6.99
CA ALA A 128 -8.15 15.91 -7.22
C ALA A 128 -7.30 17.01 -6.56
N GLU A 129 -6.89 16.81 -5.30
CA GLU A 129 -6.05 17.77 -4.55
C GLU A 129 -4.67 17.96 -5.19
N ILE A 130 -4.02 16.87 -5.63
CA ILE A 130 -2.69 16.91 -6.23
C ILE A 130 -2.77 17.45 -7.68
N SER A 131 -3.82 17.10 -8.44
CA SER A 131 -3.97 17.54 -9.84
C SER A 131 -4.31 19.02 -10.00
N GLN A 132 -5.02 19.63 -9.04
CA GLN A 132 -5.40 21.05 -9.13
C GLN A 132 -4.21 22.01 -9.03
N LYS A 133 -3.11 21.62 -8.40
CA LYS A 133 -1.95 22.52 -8.18
C LYS A 133 -0.95 22.55 -9.33
N GLY A 134 -0.97 21.57 -10.23
CA GLY A 134 -0.12 21.56 -11.43
C GLY A 134 -0.47 22.65 -12.46
N CYS A 135 -1.59 23.37 -12.30
CA CYS A 135 -2.11 24.32 -13.28
C CYS A 135 -2.09 25.80 -12.82
N THR A 136 -1.56 26.12 -11.64
CA THR A 136 -1.60 27.51 -11.07
C THR A 136 -0.26 28.25 -11.07
N SER A 137 0.77 27.70 -11.70
CA SER A 137 2.04 28.39 -11.95
C SER A 137 2.19 28.74 -13.43
N GLY A 138 1.61 29.87 -13.82
CA GLY A 138 1.72 30.51 -15.14
C GLY A 138 1.43 31.99 -15.03
#